data_AF-X0X6F1-F1
#
_entry.id   AF-X0X6F1-F1
#
_cell.length_a   1.000
_cell.length_b   1.000
_cell.length_c   1.000
_cell.angle_alpha   90.00
_cell.angle_beta   90.00
_cell.angle_gamma   90.00
#
_symmetry.space_group_name_H-M   'P 1'
#
loop_
_entity.id
_entity.type
_entity.pdbx_description
1 polymer ?
#
loop_
_entity_poly.entity_id
_entity_poly.type
_entity_poly.pdbx_seq_one_letter_code
_entity_poly.pdbx_strand_id
1 'polypeptide(L)'
;KKTKVFDLLKLFLDSDFMRKAECDEENYCYHCDEVARTFKQFFNETYLSFDKEDEAITARLVTTNLEKRFKELIDKNKAIVLMSGTIHSAQVLKDIFGLKDFKIIEAETKMPGKITKLLTGSEFNCKYSNFKEKRVSREHYLRVLSKCIEKAKKPTLIHVNSFRDLPTQEEAERYNLDIMTREKIYKMQSEDKTGNMVKMFKDGKIDLLFSTKCNRGVDFPGETCNSIILTKYPYPNISSLFWRILK
;
A
#
# COMPACT_ATOMS: atom_id res chain seq x y z
N LYS A 1 -8.23 27.42 -0.85
CA LYS A 1 -8.00 28.17 0.41
C LYS A 1 -9.19 29.03 0.89
N LYS A 2 -10.40 28.89 0.33
CA LYS A 2 -11.67 29.24 0.99
C LYS A 2 -12.73 28.24 0.53
N THR A 3 -12.78 27.07 1.16
CA THR A 3 -13.84 26.09 0.89
C THR A 3 -14.71 26.02 2.14
N LYS A 4 -16.02 25.84 1.95
CA LYS A 4 -16.97 25.67 3.07
C LYS A 4 -16.62 24.49 3.96
N VAL A 5 -15.82 23.53 3.47
CA VAL A 5 -15.29 22.42 4.26
C VAL A 5 -14.40 22.91 5.41
N PHE A 6 -13.58 23.95 5.21
CA PHE A 6 -12.79 24.52 6.31
C PHE A 6 -13.67 25.18 7.36
N ASP A 7 -14.73 25.87 6.92
CA ASP A 7 -15.69 26.49 7.84
C ASP A 7 -16.45 25.41 8.63
N LEU A 8 -16.81 24.30 7.97
CA LEU A 8 -17.40 23.13 8.61
C LEU A 8 -16.46 22.50 9.66
N LEU A 9 -15.18 22.29 9.33
CA LEU A 9 -14.21 21.77 10.30
C LEU A 9 -14.05 22.71 11.50
N LYS A 10 -14.12 24.04 11.30
CA LYS A 10 -14.10 25.01 12.41
C LYS A 10 -15.34 24.91 13.30
N LEU A 11 -16.52 24.64 12.73
CA LEU A 11 -17.75 24.41 13.51
C LEU A 11 -17.60 23.19 14.44
N PHE A 12 -17.00 22.09 13.95
CA PHE A 12 -16.76 20.93 14.80
C PHE A 12 -15.74 21.18 15.92
N LEU A 13 -14.84 22.16 15.78
CA LEU A 13 -13.93 22.57 16.84
C LEU A 13 -14.61 23.42 17.94
N ASP A 14 -15.84 23.87 17.72
CA ASP A 14 -16.61 24.64 18.70
C ASP A 14 -17.28 23.70 19.73
N SER A 15 -16.89 23.86 20.99
CA SER A 15 -17.42 23.05 22.09
C SER A 15 -18.91 23.24 22.32
N ASP A 16 -19.47 24.41 22.00
CA ASP A 16 -20.89 24.67 22.18
C ASP A 16 -21.73 23.98 21.10
N PHE A 17 -21.18 23.84 19.88
CA PHE A 17 -21.81 23.06 18.82
C PHE A 17 -21.85 21.58 19.19
N MET A 18 -20.73 21.01 19.63
CA MET A 18 -20.64 19.59 20.00
C MET A 18 -21.55 19.22 21.18
N ARG A 19 -21.70 20.11 22.16
CA ARG A 19 -22.63 19.93 23.29
C ARG A 19 -24.09 19.94 22.86
N LYS A 20 -24.45 20.83 21.93
CA LYS A 20 -25.83 20.97 21.41
C LYS A 20 -26.21 19.86 20.44
N ALA A 21 -25.23 19.27 19.76
CA ALA A 21 -25.44 18.23 18.77
C ALA A 21 -25.55 16.82 19.37
N GLU A 22 -25.52 16.68 20.71
CA GLU A 22 -25.69 15.41 21.46
C GLU A 22 -24.90 14.24 20.84
N CYS A 23 -23.65 14.51 20.47
CA CYS A 23 -22.84 13.55 19.72
C CYS A 23 -22.32 12.44 20.65
N ASP A 24 -22.87 11.24 20.50
CA ASP A 24 -22.31 10.00 21.07
C ASP A 24 -21.09 9.50 20.24
N GLU A 25 -20.27 8.61 20.79
CA GLU A 25 -19.06 8.07 20.14
C GLU A 25 -19.36 7.31 18.84
N GLU A 26 -20.59 6.78 18.68
CA GLU A 26 -21.05 6.12 17.44
C GLU A 26 -21.57 7.11 16.38
N ASN A 27 -21.67 8.40 16.71
CA ASN A 27 -22.22 9.42 15.83
C ASN A 27 -21.16 9.94 14.85
N TYR A 28 -21.55 10.12 13.58
CA TYR A 28 -20.72 10.71 12.52
C TYR A 28 -20.07 12.06 12.93
N CYS A 29 -20.75 12.83 13.78
CA CYS A 29 -20.25 14.10 14.28
C CYS A 29 -18.98 13.95 15.15
N TYR A 30 -18.86 12.85 15.90
CA TYR A 30 -17.64 12.57 16.67
C TYR A 30 -16.45 12.32 15.75
N HIS A 31 -16.64 11.53 14.70
CA HIS A 31 -15.62 11.33 13.67
C HIS A 31 -15.20 12.66 13.00
N CYS A 32 -16.15 13.55 12.72
CA CYS A 32 -15.84 14.87 12.18
C CYS A 32 -15.05 15.76 13.15
N ASP A 33 -15.34 15.72 14.46
CA ASP A 33 -14.55 16.40 15.49
C ASP A 33 -13.11 15.84 15.58
N GLU A 34 -12.94 14.53 15.59
CA GLU A 34 -11.61 13.90 15.60
C GLU A 34 -10.77 14.33 14.38
N VAL A 35 -11.38 14.30 13.19
CA VAL A 35 -10.75 14.77 11.96
C VAL A 35 -10.39 16.26 12.07
N ALA A 36 -11.32 17.09 12.55
CA ALA A 36 -11.08 18.52 12.71
C ALA A 36 -9.95 18.82 13.70
N ARG A 37 -9.90 18.11 14.84
CA ARG A 37 -8.82 18.22 15.84
C ARG A 37 -7.48 17.79 15.26
N THR A 38 -7.46 16.67 14.54
CA THR A 38 -6.25 16.16 13.89
C THR A 38 -5.67 17.16 12.90
N PHE A 39 -6.52 17.82 12.11
CA PHE A 39 -6.08 18.79 11.10
C PHE A 39 -5.98 20.23 11.61
N LYS A 40 -6.42 20.55 12.83
CA LYS A 40 -6.46 21.92 13.39
C LYS A 40 -5.15 22.68 13.21
N GLN A 41 -4.02 22.02 13.49
CA GLN A 41 -2.70 22.64 13.36
C GLN A 41 -2.19 22.70 11.91
N PHE A 42 -2.82 21.98 10.99
CA PHE A 42 -2.40 21.82 9.61
C PHE A 42 -3.31 22.54 8.61
N PHE A 43 -4.34 23.27 9.05
CA PHE A 43 -5.34 23.84 8.14
C PHE A 43 -4.75 24.68 7.00
N ASN A 44 -3.70 25.46 7.26
CA ASN A 44 -3.03 26.29 6.24
C ASN A 44 -2.20 25.48 5.23
N GLU A 45 -1.92 24.22 5.55
CA GLU A 45 -1.06 23.26 4.87
C GLU A 45 -1.84 21.99 4.48
N THR A 46 -3.17 22.08 4.51
CA THR A 46 -4.08 21.00 4.14
C THR A 46 -4.66 21.28 2.76
N TYR A 47 -4.61 20.25 1.93
CA TYR A 47 -5.17 20.21 0.60
C TYR A 47 -6.44 19.38 0.62
N LEU A 48 -7.36 19.73 -0.27
CA LEU A 48 -8.67 19.12 -0.36
C LEU A 48 -8.86 18.59 -1.79
N SER A 49 -9.25 17.33 -1.92
CA SER A 49 -9.79 16.80 -3.17
C SER A 49 -11.20 16.29 -2.94
N PHE A 50 -12.06 16.53 -3.92
CA PHE A 50 -13.40 15.95 -3.96
C PHE A 50 -13.39 14.82 -4.98
N ASP A 51 -14.01 13.73 -4.59
CA ASP A 51 -14.26 12.57 -5.43
C ASP A 51 -15.76 12.28 -5.40
N LYS A 52 -16.33 11.92 -6.54
CA LYS A 52 -17.74 11.50 -6.63
C LYS A 52 -17.74 10.09 -7.17
N GLU A 53 -17.95 9.14 -6.29
CA GLU A 53 -18.22 7.75 -6.64
C GLU A 53 -19.73 7.53 -6.44
N ASP A 54 -20.40 7.12 -7.51
CA ASP A 54 -21.87 6.99 -7.60
C ASP A 54 -22.61 8.30 -7.21
N GLU A 55 -23.35 8.29 -6.11
CA GLU A 55 -24.07 9.45 -5.55
C GLU A 55 -23.36 10.09 -4.34
N ALA A 56 -22.29 9.47 -3.82
CA ALA A 56 -21.59 9.95 -2.64
C ALA A 56 -20.47 10.92 -3.02
N ILE A 57 -20.50 12.11 -2.41
CA ILE A 57 -19.41 13.08 -2.51
C ILE A 57 -18.45 12.85 -1.35
N THR A 58 -17.23 12.42 -1.67
CA THR A 58 -16.16 12.22 -0.68
C THR A 58 -15.18 13.39 -0.72
N ALA A 59 -15.00 14.04 0.42
CA ALA A 59 -13.99 15.06 0.64
C ALA A 59 -12.74 14.44 1.30
N ARG A 60 -11.60 14.42 0.61
CA ARG A 60 -10.32 13.91 1.15
C ARG A 60 -9.43 15.07 1.57
N LEU A 61 -9.08 15.12 2.84
CA LEU A 61 -8.13 16.07 3.44
C LEU A 61 -6.74 15.45 3.45
N VAL A 62 -5.75 16.14 2.89
CA VAL A 62 -4.36 15.66 2.79
C VAL A 62 -3.41 16.74 3.24
N THR A 63 -2.52 16.41 4.18
CA THR A 63 -1.36 17.24 4.53
C THR A 63 -0.08 16.48 4.21
N THR A 64 0.95 17.20 3.78
CA THR A 64 2.29 16.65 3.52
C THR A 64 3.29 16.99 4.63
N ASN A 65 2.90 17.77 5.64
CA ASN A 65 3.79 18.14 6.74
C ASN A 65 3.89 17.02 7.78
N LEU A 66 4.64 15.98 7.41
CA LEU A 66 4.93 14.84 8.28
C LEU A 66 5.83 15.26 9.46
N GLU A 67 6.75 16.19 9.27
CA GLU A 67 7.60 16.74 10.34
C GLU A 67 6.77 17.27 11.50
N LYS A 68 5.78 18.13 11.26
CA LYS A 68 4.96 18.72 12.31
C LYS A 68 4.11 17.67 13.03
N ARG A 69 3.59 16.67 12.30
CA ARG A 69 2.84 15.57 12.91
C ARG A 69 3.73 14.69 13.79
N PHE A 70 4.94 14.41 13.33
CA PHE A 70 5.89 13.61 14.08
C PHE A 70 6.46 14.39 15.28
N LYS A 71 6.65 15.69 15.14
CA LYS A 71 7.08 16.58 16.22
C LYS A 71 6.08 16.58 17.38
N GLU A 72 4.78 16.58 17.10
CA GLU A 72 3.76 16.47 18.16
C GLU A 72 3.91 15.19 19.00
N LEU A 73 4.32 14.08 18.36
CA LEU A 73 4.62 12.83 19.04
C LEU A 73 5.89 12.96 19.89
N ILE A 74 6.95 13.55 19.34
CA ILE A 74 8.23 13.76 20.02
C ILE A 74 8.07 14.67 21.24
N ASP A 75 7.41 15.82 21.10
CA ASP A 75 7.29 16.83 22.15
C ASP A 75 6.50 16.32 23.38
N LYS A 76 5.63 15.31 23.19
CA LYS A 76 4.87 14.66 24.27
C LYS A 76 5.67 13.61 25.05
N ASN A 77 6.85 13.23 24.58
CA ASN A 77 7.62 12.10 25.12
C ASN A 77 9.07 12.51 25.39
N LYS A 78 9.64 12.03 26.51
CA LYS A 78 11.06 12.28 26.84
C LYS A 78 12.03 11.52 25.92
N ALA A 79 11.62 10.33 25.50
CA ALA A 79 12.37 9.47 24.60
C ALA A 79 11.39 8.62 23.80
N ILE A 80 11.71 8.35 22.54
CA ILE A 80 10.91 7.52 21.64
C ILE A 80 11.82 6.45 21.03
N VAL A 81 11.38 5.19 21.12
CA VAL A 81 12.03 4.07 20.45
C VAL A 81 11.15 3.64 19.28
N LEU A 82 11.70 3.72 18.07
CA LEU A 82 11.05 3.27 16.83
C LEU A 82 11.74 2.01 16.35
N MET A 83 10.97 0.95 16.08
CA MET A 83 11.49 -0.35 15.64
C MET A 83 10.99 -0.66 14.23
N SER A 84 11.90 -1.07 13.34
CA SER A 84 11.57 -1.51 11.98
C SER A 84 12.62 -2.47 11.46
N GLY A 85 12.18 -3.57 10.82
CA GLY A 85 13.07 -4.47 10.07
C GLY A 85 13.51 -3.90 8.72
N THR A 86 12.87 -2.84 8.23
CA THR A 86 13.23 -2.15 6.98
C THR A 86 13.21 -0.65 7.23
N ILE A 87 14.29 -0.13 7.82
CA ILE A 87 14.41 1.29 8.15
C ILE A 87 14.61 2.13 6.87
N HIS A 88 14.03 3.34 6.86
CA HIS A 88 14.32 4.31 5.80
C HIS A 88 15.74 4.88 5.95
N SER A 89 16.30 5.46 4.88
CA SER A 89 17.61 6.10 4.96
C SER A 89 17.58 7.30 5.92
N ALA A 90 18.74 7.59 6.53
CA ALA A 90 18.86 8.72 7.46
C ALA A 90 18.44 10.06 6.82
N GLN A 91 18.67 10.22 5.51
CA GLN A 91 18.23 11.40 4.77
C GLN A 91 16.70 11.53 4.73
N VAL A 92 15.98 10.43 4.45
CA VAL A 92 14.51 10.43 4.45
C VAL A 92 13.96 10.73 5.85
N LEU A 93 14.56 10.16 6.89
CA LEU A 93 14.17 10.42 8.28
C LEU A 93 14.35 11.91 8.65
N LYS A 94 15.40 12.56 8.16
CA LYS A 94 15.66 13.99 8.39
C LYS A 94 14.74 14.89 7.57
N ASP A 95 14.70 14.68 6.26
CA ASP A 95 14.06 15.62 5.33
C ASP A 95 12.55 15.49 5.27
N ILE A 96 12.04 14.24 5.36
CA ILE A 96 10.61 13.97 5.23
C ILE A 96 9.95 13.96 6.61
N PHE A 97 10.59 13.33 7.60
CA PHE A 97 10.01 13.19 8.95
C PHE A 97 10.53 14.24 9.96
N GLY A 98 11.51 15.06 9.60
CA GLY A 98 12.04 16.10 10.49
C GLY A 98 12.86 15.58 11.66
N LEU A 99 13.30 14.31 11.64
CA LEU A 99 14.07 13.70 12.72
C LEU A 99 15.52 14.18 12.66
N LYS A 100 15.85 15.24 13.40
CA LYS A 100 17.21 15.81 13.40
C LYS A 100 18.15 15.09 14.37
N ASP A 101 17.62 14.67 15.52
CA ASP A 101 18.38 14.01 16.58
C ASP A 101 17.85 12.59 16.79
N PHE A 102 18.56 11.61 16.23
CA PHE A 102 18.26 10.20 16.40
C PHE A 102 19.51 9.35 16.20
N LYS A 103 19.50 8.16 16.79
CA LYS A 103 20.52 7.13 16.59
C LYS A 103 19.87 5.88 16.04
N ILE A 104 20.43 5.34 14.97
CA ILE A 104 20.04 4.02 14.46
C ILE A 104 20.84 2.98 15.22
N ILE A 105 20.14 2.02 15.81
CA ILE A 105 20.74 0.86 16.46
C ILE A 105 20.33 -0.37 15.63
N GLU A 106 21.32 -1.04 15.07
CA GLU A 106 21.10 -2.26 14.28
C GLU A 106 21.31 -3.48 15.20
N ALA A 107 20.28 -4.31 15.34
CA ALA A 107 20.35 -5.53 16.13
C ALA A 107 20.93 -6.70 15.32
N GLU A 108 20.31 -7.00 14.18
CA GLU A 108 20.71 -8.10 13.29
C GLU A 108 20.97 -7.56 11.88
N THR A 109 22.24 -7.52 11.48
CA THR A 109 22.68 -6.98 10.18
C THR A 109 22.88 -8.05 9.12
N LYS A 110 22.94 -9.33 9.52
CA LYS A 110 23.09 -10.45 8.59
C LYS A 110 21.71 -10.96 8.21
N MET A 111 21.38 -10.88 6.92
CA MET A 111 20.17 -11.51 6.42
C MET A 111 20.26 -13.04 6.61
N PRO A 112 19.22 -13.70 7.16
CA PRO A 112 19.18 -15.15 7.29
C PRO A 112 18.90 -15.78 5.92
N GLY A 113 19.86 -15.71 5.01
CA GLY A 113 19.76 -16.35 3.69
C GLY A 113 20.41 -15.58 2.55
N LYS A 114 20.36 -16.18 1.36
CA LYS A 114 20.90 -15.62 0.12
C LYS A 114 19.76 -15.37 -0.86
N ILE A 115 19.52 -14.10 -1.20
CA ILE A 115 18.60 -13.74 -2.28
C ILE A 115 19.30 -14.02 -3.61
N THR A 116 18.74 -14.93 -4.40
CA THR A 116 19.25 -15.26 -5.73
C THR A 116 18.28 -14.76 -6.78
N LYS A 117 18.78 -13.95 -7.72
CA LYS A 117 17.98 -13.49 -8.86
C LYS A 117 17.83 -14.64 -9.85
N LEU A 118 16.59 -14.99 -10.17
CA LEU A 118 16.26 -15.98 -11.20
C LEU A 118 16.00 -15.26 -12.52
N LEU A 119 16.74 -15.59 -13.57
CA LEU A 119 16.55 -15.06 -14.91
C LEU A 119 15.80 -16.09 -15.77
N THR A 120 14.76 -15.68 -16.47
CA THR A 120 14.01 -16.46 -17.47
C THR A 120 14.55 -16.30 -18.89
N GLY A 121 15.39 -15.29 -19.16
CA GLY A 121 15.88 -14.97 -20.50
C GLY A 121 14.83 -14.26 -21.37
N SER A 122 13.71 -13.85 -20.78
CA SER A 122 12.65 -13.05 -21.44
C SER A 122 12.42 -11.73 -20.71
N GLU A 123 13.42 -11.24 -19.97
CA GLU A 123 13.34 -9.99 -19.23
C GLU A 123 13.24 -8.79 -20.16
N PHE A 124 12.38 -7.85 -19.81
CA PHE A 124 12.24 -6.60 -20.54
C PHE A 124 11.93 -5.44 -19.58
N ASN A 125 12.01 -4.22 -20.11
CA ASN A 125 11.77 -3.03 -19.34
C ASN A 125 10.25 -2.71 -19.24
N CYS A 126 9.65 -3.00 -18.08
CA CYS A 126 8.23 -2.76 -17.79
C CYS A 126 7.86 -1.28 -17.51
N LYS A 127 8.65 -0.29 -17.94
CA LYS A 127 8.29 1.14 -17.77
C LYS A 127 7.01 1.47 -18.55
N TYR A 128 6.18 2.35 -17.97
CA TYR A 128 4.93 2.81 -18.58
C TYR A 128 5.12 3.39 -19.99
N SER A 129 6.22 4.12 -20.23
CA SER A 129 6.55 4.67 -21.54
C SER A 129 6.66 3.58 -22.63
N ASN A 130 7.22 2.42 -22.30
CA ASN A 130 7.37 1.32 -23.26
C ASN A 130 6.04 0.69 -23.67
N PHE A 131 5.07 0.64 -22.75
CA PHE A 131 3.70 0.22 -23.06
C PHE A 131 2.97 1.29 -23.89
N LYS A 132 3.11 2.57 -23.53
CA LYS A 132 2.49 3.69 -24.25
C LYS A 132 2.97 3.77 -25.69
N GLU A 133 4.26 3.56 -25.91
CA GLU A 133 4.91 3.59 -27.23
C GLU A 133 4.82 2.24 -27.97
N LYS A 134 4.06 1.26 -27.44
CA LYS A 134 3.87 -0.07 -28.02
C LYS A 134 5.16 -0.87 -28.27
N ARG A 135 6.26 -0.52 -27.60
CA ARG A 135 7.52 -1.30 -27.60
C ARG A 135 7.35 -2.64 -26.86
N VAL A 136 6.40 -2.69 -25.94
CA VAL A 136 6.05 -3.87 -25.15
C VAL A 136 4.54 -4.03 -25.20
N SER A 137 4.07 -5.25 -25.49
CA SER A 137 2.64 -5.57 -25.48
C SER A 137 2.19 -6.16 -24.14
N ARG A 138 0.88 -6.08 -23.89
CA ARG A 138 0.23 -6.73 -22.75
C ARG A 138 0.42 -8.25 -22.78
N GLU A 139 0.30 -8.85 -23.96
CA GLU A 139 0.57 -10.27 -24.19
C GLU A 139 2.00 -10.64 -23.79
N HIS A 140 3.00 -9.86 -24.22
CA HIS A 140 4.39 -10.12 -23.90
C HIS A 140 4.63 -10.11 -22.38
N TYR A 141 4.08 -9.14 -21.67
CA TYR A 141 4.12 -9.10 -20.20
C TYR A 141 3.52 -10.36 -19.57
N LEU A 142 2.32 -10.77 -20.01
CA LEU A 142 1.64 -11.93 -19.45
C LEU A 142 2.37 -13.25 -19.72
N ARG A 143 2.96 -13.41 -20.91
CA ARG A 143 3.79 -14.56 -21.25
C ARG A 143 5.05 -14.63 -20.39
N VAL A 144 5.69 -13.49 -20.13
CA VAL A 144 6.86 -13.44 -19.25
C VAL A 144 6.49 -13.74 -17.80
N LEU A 145 5.37 -13.22 -17.30
CA LEU A 145 4.85 -13.58 -15.97
C LEU A 145 4.61 -15.08 -15.85
N SER A 146 3.98 -15.70 -16.86
CA SER A 146 3.76 -17.15 -16.90
C SER A 146 5.08 -17.93 -16.82
N LYS A 147 6.08 -17.55 -17.64
CA LYS A 147 7.42 -18.17 -17.58
C LYS A 147 8.11 -18.00 -16.22
N CYS A 148 7.94 -16.85 -15.56
CA CYS A 148 8.47 -16.64 -14.22
C CYS A 148 7.82 -17.59 -13.20
N ILE A 149 6.51 -17.81 -13.29
CA ILE A 149 5.77 -18.73 -12.41
C ILE A 149 6.20 -20.17 -12.65
N GLU A 150 6.33 -20.58 -13.92
CA GLU A 150 6.77 -21.91 -14.31
C GLU A 150 8.18 -22.25 -13.80
N LYS A 151 9.12 -21.30 -13.89
CA LYS A 151 10.52 -21.49 -13.50
C LYS A 151 10.77 -21.37 -11.99
N ALA A 152 9.80 -20.86 -11.22
CA ALA A 152 9.98 -20.62 -9.79
C ALA A 152 10.01 -21.93 -8.98
N LYS A 153 10.96 -22.04 -8.03
CA LYS A 153 11.02 -23.16 -7.09
C LYS A 153 9.82 -23.07 -6.14
N LYS A 154 8.94 -24.06 -6.19
CA LYS A 154 7.77 -24.20 -5.29
C LYS A 154 8.20 -24.54 -3.85
N PRO A 155 7.44 -24.16 -2.82
CA PRO A 155 6.22 -23.33 -2.86
C PRO A 155 6.53 -21.86 -3.22
N THR A 156 5.66 -21.23 -4.00
CA THR A 156 5.87 -19.89 -4.57
C THR A 156 4.76 -18.92 -4.19
N LEU A 157 5.15 -17.76 -3.66
CA LEU A 157 4.27 -16.62 -3.45
C LEU A 157 4.30 -15.70 -4.67
N ILE A 158 3.13 -15.46 -5.28
CA ILE A 158 2.94 -14.43 -6.29
C ILE A 158 2.27 -13.23 -5.61
N HIS A 159 3.08 -12.22 -5.32
CA HIS A 159 2.60 -10.96 -4.77
C HIS A 159 2.10 -10.06 -5.91
N VAL A 160 0.78 -9.93 -5.97
CA VAL A 160 0.06 -9.21 -7.01
C VAL A 160 -0.16 -7.77 -6.56
N ASN A 161 0.52 -6.83 -7.20
CA ASN A 161 0.40 -5.41 -6.85
C ASN A 161 -0.97 -4.82 -7.26
N SER A 162 -1.53 -5.27 -8.38
CA SER A 162 -2.88 -4.93 -8.81
C SER A 162 -3.55 -6.11 -9.51
N PHE A 163 -4.86 -6.28 -9.35
CA PHE A 163 -5.63 -7.28 -10.13
C PHE A 163 -5.44 -7.11 -11.63
N ARG A 164 -5.17 -5.89 -12.11
CA ARG A 164 -4.90 -5.60 -13.52
C ARG A 164 -3.57 -6.19 -14.01
N ASP A 165 -2.68 -6.58 -13.11
CA ASP A 165 -1.43 -7.23 -13.49
C ASP A 165 -1.72 -8.64 -14.04
N LEU A 166 -2.78 -9.30 -13.54
CA LEU A 166 -3.22 -10.64 -13.97
C LEU A 166 -4.11 -10.58 -15.22
N PRO A 167 -4.15 -11.66 -16.03
CA PRO A 167 -4.99 -11.71 -17.22
C PRO A 167 -6.49 -11.71 -16.86
N THR A 168 -7.34 -11.21 -17.76
CA THR A 168 -8.77 -11.60 -17.78
C THR A 168 -8.90 -13.07 -18.20
N GLN A 169 -10.09 -13.65 -18.04
CA GLN A 169 -10.42 -14.96 -18.63
C GLN A 169 -10.20 -14.96 -20.15
N GLU A 170 -10.68 -13.93 -20.85
CA GLU A 170 -10.50 -13.78 -22.30
C GLU A 170 -9.01 -13.66 -22.71
N GLU A 171 -8.20 -12.88 -21.97
CA GLU A 171 -6.75 -12.79 -22.21
C GLU A 171 -6.07 -14.14 -21.99
N ALA A 172 -6.48 -14.89 -20.96
CA ALA A 172 -5.90 -16.19 -20.65
C ALA A 172 -6.19 -17.22 -21.75
N GLU A 173 -7.43 -17.27 -22.24
CA GLU A 173 -7.83 -18.13 -23.36
C GLU A 173 -7.13 -17.73 -24.66
N ARG A 174 -7.19 -16.45 -25.02
CA ARG A 174 -6.61 -15.92 -26.26
C ARG A 174 -5.10 -16.16 -26.35
N TYR A 175 -4.39 -16.04 -25.24
CA TYR A 175 -2.93 -16.18 -25.21
C TYR A 175 -2.46 -17.59 -24.80
N ASN A 176 -3.40 -18.51 -24.53
CA ASN A 176 -3.16 -19.86 -24.02
C ASN A 176 -2.26 -19.84 -22.77
N LEU A 177 -2.70 -19.09 -21.75
CA LEU A 177 -1.98 -18.91 -20.49
C LEU A 177 -2.65 -19.70 -19.37
N ASP A 178 -1.91 -20.64 -18.79
CA ASP A 178 -2.33 -21.38 -17.59
C ASP A 178 -1.86 -20.66 -16.31
N ILE A 179 -2.39 -19.45 -16.07
CA ILE A 179 -2.11 -18.68 -14.86
C ILE A 179 -3.41 -18.14 -14.24
N MET A 180 -3.34 -17.78 -12.96
CA MET A 180 -4.48 -17.20 -12.22
C MET A 180 -5.04 -15.95 -12.93
N THR A 181 -6.35 -15.93 -13.18
CA THR A 181 -7.03 -14.76 -13.76
C THR A 181 -7.48 -13.79 -12.67
N ARG A 182 -7.67 -12.52 -13.05
CA ARG A 182 -8.11 -11.46 -12.14
C ARG A 182 -9.48 -11.75 -11.50
N GLU A 183 -10.39 -12.38 -12.24
CA GLU A 183 -11.74 -12.73 -11.77
C GLU A 183 -11.68 -13.86 -10.74
N LYS A 184 -10.84 -14.88 -10.99
CA LYS A 184 -10.66 -16.01 -10.08
C LYS A 184 -10.07 -15.56 -8.74
N ILE A 185 -8.99 -14.77 -8.76
CA ILE A 185 -8.38 -14.29 -7.52
C ILE A 185 -9.33 -13.36 -6.74
N TYR A 186 -10.11 -12.53 -7.44
CA TYR A 186 -11.08 -11.64 -6.79
C TYR A 186 -12.13 -12.45 -6.04
N LYS A 187 -12.71 -13.46 -6.70
CA LYS A 187 -13.66 -14.38 -6.09
C LYS A 187 -13.05 -15.10 -4.89
N MET A 188 -11.88 -15.73 -5.05
CA MET A 188 -11.20 -16.45 -3.98
C MET A 188 -10.93 -15.57 -2.75
N GLN A 189 -10.46 -14.34 -2.95
CA GLN A 189 -10.17 -13.40 -1.85
C GLN A 189 -11.41 -12.75 -1.23
N SER A 190 -12.55 -12.74 -1.94
CA SER A 190 -13.83 -12.29 -1.41
C SER A 190 -14.48 -13.35 -0.52
N GLU A 191 -14.27 -14.62 -0.85
CA GLU A 191 -14.73 -15.79 -0.10
C GLU A 191 -13.82 -16.06 1.12
N ASP A 192 -12.51 -15.90 0.97
CA ASP A 192 -11.53 -16.08 2.04
C ASP A 192 -11.41 -14.84 2.95
N LYS A 193 -12.38 -14.68 3.85
CA LYS A 193 -12.39 -13.58 4.85
C LYS A 193 -11.44 -13.83 6.03
N THR A 194 -11.05 -15.08 6.29
CA THR A 194 -10.28 -15.48 7.49
C THR A 194 -8.79 -15.74 7.21
N GLY A 195 -8.35 -15.68 5.95
CA GLY A 195 -6.96 -15.94 5.57
C GLY A 195 -6.62 -17.44 5.53
N ASN A 196 -7.61 -18.29 5.29
CA ASN A 196 -7.44 -19.74 5.20
C ASN A 196 -6.46 -20.13 4.10
N MET A 197 -6.40 -19.38 2.99
CA MET A 197 -5.44 -19.67 1.92
C MET A 197 -3.99 -19.52 2.38
N VAL A 198 -3.69 -18.50 3.17
CA VAL A 198 -2.34 -18.30 3.73
C VAL A 198 -1.99 -19.46 4.66
N LYS A 199 -2.95 -19.91 5.48
CA LYS A 199 -2.77 -21.08 6.34
C LYS A 199 -2.52 -22.34 5.52
N MET A 200 -3.31 -22.59 4.48
CA MET A 200 -3.13 -23.74 3.59
C MET A 200 -1.75 -23.73 2.91
N PHE A 201 -1.25 -22.57 2.52
CA PHE A 201 0.09 -22.43 1.94
C PHE A 201 1.18 -22.73 2.98
N LYS A 202 1.05 -22.20 4.21
CA LYS A 202 1.98 -22.49 5.32
C LYS A 202 1.98 -23.98 5.72
N ASP A 203 0.81 -24.62 5.66
CA ASP A 203 0.62 -26.05 5.94
C ASP A 203 1.11 -26.94 4.79
N GLY A 204 1.60 -26.39 3.67
CA GLY A 204 2.05 -27.15 2.49
C GLY A 204 0.93 -27.80 1.68
N LYS A 205 -0.34 -27.37 1.88
CA LYS A 205 -1.50 -27.90 1.14
C LYS A 205 -1.64 -27.29 -0.25
N ILE A 206 -1.04 -26.11 -0.47
CA ILE A 206 -0.98 -25.45 -1.76
C ILE A 206 0.44 -24.94 -2.02
N ASP A 207 0.93 -25.13 -3.24
CA ASP A 207 2.28 -24.74 -3.63
C ASP A 207 2.36 -23.36 -4.30
N LEU A 208 1.21 -22.78 -4.66
CA LEU A 208 1.11 -21.50 -5.35
C LEU A 208 0.12 -20.61 -4.62
N LEU A 209 0.61 -19.51 -4.05
CA LEU A 209 -0.22 -18.52 -3.38
C LEU A 209 -0.23 -17.22 -4.19
N PHE A 210 -1.37 -16.89 -4.79
CA PHE A 210 -1.60 -15.58 -5.38
C PHE A 210 -2.24 -14.66 -4.34
N SER A 211 -1.62 -13.52 -4.04
CA SER A 211 -2.17 -12.59 -3.06
C SER A 211 -1.89 -11.13 -3.39
N THR A 212 -2.92 -10.31 -3.26
CA THR A 212 -2.86 -8.85 -3.22
C THR A 212 -2.86 -8.33 -1.78
N LYS A 213 -3.17 -9.20 -0.82
CA LYS A 213 -3.39 -8.89 0.60
C LYS A 213 -2.32 -9.43 1.52
N CYS A 214 -1.36 -10.23 1.04
CA CYS A 214 -0.19 -10.63 1.83
C CYS A 214 0.73 -9.42 1.98
N ASN A 215 0.25 -8.44 2.74
CA ASN A 215 0.97 -7.29 3.22
C ASN A 215 1.49 -7.58 4.64
N ARG A 216 2.29 -6.64 5.15
CA ARG A 216 3.13 -6.71 6.35
C ARG A 216 2.54 -7.57 7.47
N GLY A 217 3.29 -8.57 7.94
CA GLY A 217 2.96 -9.40 9.11
C GLY A 217 2.86 -10.91 8.84
N VAL A 218 2.81 -11.34 7.59
CA VAL A 218 2.86 -12.77 7.23
C VAL A 218 4.30 -13.20 7.01
N ASP A 219 4.82 -14.02 7.92
CA ASP A 219 6.13 -14.65 7.79
C ASP A 219 6.03 -16.06 7.17
N PHE A 220 7.01 -16.42 6.35
CA PHE A 220 7.14 -17.72 5.69
C PHE A 220 8.50 -18.33 6.08
N PRO A 221 8.58 -18.96 7.28
CA PRO A 221 9.83 -19.53 7.76
C PRO A 221 10.22 -20.81 7.02
N GLY A 222 11.53 -21.08 6.93
CA GLY A 222 12.07 -22.31 6.35
C GLY A 222 11.70 -22.50 4.88
N GLU A 223 11.27 -23.72 4.52
CA GLU A 223 10.88 -24.08 3.15
C GLU A 223 9.41 -23.76 2.82
N THR A 224 8.69 -23.00 3.66
CA THR A 224 7.28 -22.65 3.41
C THR A 224 7.09 -21.73 2.21
N CYS A 225 8.11 -20.98 1.81
CA CYS A 225 8.12 -20.19 0.59
C CYS A 225 9.52 -20.14 -0.01
N ASN A 226 9.72 -20.84 -1.13
CA ASN A 226 11.01 -20.95 -1.81
C ASN A 226 11.24 -19.84 -2.84
N SER A 227 10.17 -19.30 -3.41
CA SER A 227 10.25 -18.25 -4.43
C SER A 227 9.19 -17.18 -4.20
N ILE A 228 9.56 -15.92 -4.43
CA ILE A 228 8.65 -14.78 -4.40
C ILE A 228 8.68 -14.10 -5.76
N ILE A 229 7.52 -13.97 -6.39
CA ILE A 229 7.33 -13.23 -7.64
C ILE A 229 6.55 -11.96 -7.34
N LEU A 230 7.13 -10.82 -7.69
CA LEU A 230 6.44 -9.52 -7.65
C LEU A 230 5.95 -9.19 -9.06
N THR A 231 4.64 -9.02 -9.26
CA THR A 231 4.08 -8.73 -10.60
C THR A 231 4.59 -7.41 -11.18
N LYS A 232 4.84 -6.44 -10.31
CA LYS A 232 5.35 -5.12 -10.65
C LYS A 232 6.09 -4.55 -9.44
N TYR A 233 7.07 -3.69 -9.69
CA TYR A 233 7.67 -2.87 -8.64
C TYR A 233 6.61 -1.95 -8.01
N PRO A 234 6.39 -1.99 -6.69
CA PRO A 234 5.26 -1.34 -6.02
C PRO A 234 5.48 0.17 -5.89
N TYR A 235 5.62 0.85 -7.03
CA TYR A 235 5.68 2.30 -7.07
C TYR A 235 4.34 2.89 -6.64
N PRO A 236 4.36 3.94 -5.81
CA PRO A 236 3.14 4.61 -5.44
C PRO A 236 2.48 5.25 -6.66
N ASN A 237 1.16 5.48 -6.56
CA ASN A 237 0.45 6.23 -7.59
C ASN A 237 0.87 7.71 -7.53
N ILE A 238 1.79 8.11 -8.41
CA ILE A 238 2.33 9.48 -8.49
C ILE A 238 1.22 10.52 -8.79
N SER A 239 0.09 10.09 -9.37
CA SER A 239 -1.06 10.96 -9.61
C SER A 239 -1.89 11.23 -8.35
N SER A 240 -1.63 10.54 -7.23
CA SER A 240 -2.37 10.80 -5.99
C SER A 240 -2.09 12.20 -5.46
N LEU A 241 -3.06 12.77 -4.74
CA LEU A 241 -2.97 14.13 -4.24
C LEU A 241 -1.70 14.36 -3.41
N PHE A 242 -1.35 13.41 -2.54
CA PHE A 242 -0.13 13.47 -1.72
C PHE A 242 1.14 13.67 -2.55
N TRP A 243 1.36 12.83 -3.58
CA TRP A 243 2.56 12.90 -4.43
C TRP A 243 2.58 14.11 -5.36
N ARG A 244 1.41 14.64 -5.70
CA ARG A 244 1.32 15.91 -6.44
C ARG A 244 1.74 17.11 -5.60
N ILE A 245 1.54 17.05 -4.28
CA ILE A 245 1.87 18.12 -3.34
C ILE A 245 3.32 18.03 -2.87
N LEU A 246 3.84 16.82 -2.60
CA LEU A 246 5.19 16.59 -2.06
C LEU A 246 6.33 16.90 -3.08
N LYS A 247 6.04 17.56 -4.20
CA LYS A 247 7.04 17.85 -5.23
C LYS A 247 8.02 18.93 -4.81
#